data_AF-A0A4Y2NEG3-F1
#
_entry.id   AF-A0A4Y2NEG3-F1
#
_cell.length_a   1.000
_cell.length_b   1.000
_cell.length_c   1.000
_cell.angle_alpha   90.00
_cell.angle_beta   90.00
_cell.angle_gamma   90.00
#
_symmetry.space_group_name_H-M   'P 1'
#
loop_
_entity.id
_entity.type
_entity.pdbx_description
1 polymer ?
#
loop_
_entity_poly.entity_id
_entity_poly.type
_entity_poly.pdbx_seq_one_letter_code
_entity_poly.pdbx_strand_id
1 'polypeptide(L)'
;MVQLPLKKDPECLGESKTSALGSLDSLWRRLSKIPELLSLYRYFIQEYEALGHIELVTDNNEPSTSYYLPHHGIFKTDKTSTKLRVVFNASALSSNGLSLNGIQMNGGLTQEDLFSIMLRFRKHKFVFSADNRKMYRMILVDAQQRDLQRIVWKNGENDIVKT
;
A
#
# COMPACT_ATOMS: atom_id res chain seq x y z
N MET A 1 4.56 -17.23 -4.22
CA MET A 1 5.33 -16.04 -3.80
C MET A 1 5.87 -15.37 -5.06
N VAL A 2 5.81 -14.05 -5.17
CA VAL A 2 6.23 -13.32 -6.38
C VAL A 2 7.31 -12.31 -6.05
N GLN A 3 8.22 -12.09 -6.99
CA GLN A 3 9.22 -11.03 -6.89
C GLN A 3 8.71 -9.75 -7.56
N LEU A 4 9.01 -8.60 -6.95
CA LEU A 4 8.84 -7.30 -7.56
C LEU A 4 9.78 -7.20 -8.77
N PRO A 5 9.28 -6.83 -9.96
CA PRO A 5 10.12 -6.69 -11.14
C PRO A 5 10.90 -5.37 -11.04
N LEU A 6 12.18 -5.46 -10.70
CA LEU A 6 13.07 -4.32 -10.48
C LEU A 6 14.02 -4.16 -11.66
N LYS A 7 14.17 -2.93 -12.17
CA LYS A 7 15.14 -2.59 -13.24
C LYS A 7 16.46 -2.05 -12.71
N LYS A 8 16.56 -1.80 -11.41
CA LYS A 8 17.78 -1.38 -10.71
C LYS A 8 17.90 -2.16 -9.41
N ASP A 9 19.12 -2.29 -8.91
CA ASP A 9 19.38 -2.83 -7.59
C ASP A 9 18.72 -1.94 -6.52
N PRO A 10 17.90 -2.48 -5.61
CA PRO A 10 17.33 -1.76 -4.48
C PRO A 10 18.32 -0.97 -3.63
N GLU A 11 19.60 -1.37 -3.57
CA GLU A 11 20.65 -0.65 -2.85
C GLU A 11 20.84 0.80 -3.31
N CYS A 12 20.34 1.16 -4.50
CA CYS A 12 20.34 2.56 -4.96
C CYS A 12 19.34 3.47 -4.23
N LEU A 13 18.36 2.90 -3.53
CA LEU A 13 17.38 3.67 -2.75
C LEU A 13 18.06 4.28 -1.51
N GLY A 14 17.68 5.51 -1.20
CA GLY A 14 18.12 6.19 0.02
C GLY A 14 17.17 5.99 1.20
N GLU A 15 17.40 6.79 2.23
CA GLU A 15 16.55 6.88 3.42
C GLU A 15 15.15 7.39 3.04
N SER A 16 14.10 6.79 3.61
CA SER A 16 12.68 7.12 3.29
C SER A 16 11.76 7.14 4.52
N LYS A 17 12.22 6.63 5.66
CA LYS A 17 11.52 6.59 6.94
C LYS A 17 11.21 7.99 7.47
N THR A 18 12.11 8.96 7.34
CA THR A 18 11.87 10.35 7.79
C THR A 18 10.63 10.94 7.09
N SER A 19 10.49 10.71 5.79
CA SER A 19 9.35 11.16 4.99
C SER A 19 8.05 10.43 5.35
N ALA A 20 8.15 9.13 5.60
CA ALA A 20 7.02 8.32 6.06
C ALA A 20 6.52 8.75 7.44
N LEU A 21 7.41 9.06 8.39
CA LEU A 21 7.08 9.59 9.71
C LEU A 21 6.40 10.97 9.61
N GLY A 22 6.94 11.90 8.83
CA GLY A 22 6.30 13.21 8.62
C GLY A 22 4.91 13.11 7.98
N SER A 23 4.70 12.12 7.12
CA SER A 23 3.39 11.81 6.55
C SER A 23 2.44 11.21 7.58
N LEU A 24 2.94 10.33 8.45
CA LEU A 24 2.18 9.77 9.58
C LEU A 24 1.75 10.88 10.55
N ASP A 25 2.63 11.80 10.93
CA ASP A 25 2.28 12.91 11.82
C ASP A 25 1.22 13.83 11.20
N SER A 26 1.34 14.11 9.91
CA SER A 26 0.34 14.87 9.16
C SER A 26 -1.00 14.15 9.09
N LEU A 27 -1.00 12.83 8.91
CA LEU A 27 -2.20 12.01 8.99
C LEU A 27 -2.84 12.12 10.38
N TRP A 28 -2.06 11.97 11.46
CA TRP A 28 -2.58 12.00 12.83
C TRP A 28 -3.17 13.34 13.24
N ARG A 29 -2.55 14.47 12.86
CA ARG A 29 -3.11 15.81 13.06
C ARG A 29 -4.48 15.98 12.40
N ARG A 30 -4.77 15.24 11.33
CA ARG A 30 -6.08 15.23 10.66
C ARG A 30 -7.04 14.25 11.33
N LEU A 31 -6.56 13.07 11.72
CA LEU A 31 -7.37 12.08 12.43
C LEU A 31 -7.89 12.60 13.77
N SER A 32 -7.06 13.32 14.54
CA SER A 32 -7.44 13.88 15.84
C SER A 32 -8.58 14.90 15.77
N LYS A 33 -8.73 15.58 14.62
CA LYS A 33 -9.81 16.55 14.38
C LYS A 33 -11.12 15.92 13.90
N ILE A 34 -11.10 14.67 13.42
CA ILE A 34 -12.24 14.03 12.75
C ILE A 34 -12.45 12.62 13.34
N PRO A 35 -13.29 12.46 14.38
CA PRO A 35 -13.49 11.19 15.09
C PRO A 35 -13.96 10.02 14.20
N GLU A 36 -14.81 10.29 13.19
CA GLU A 36 -15.24 9.27 12.23
C GLU A 36 -14.04 8.74 11.42
N LEU A 37 -13.17 9.63 10.96
CA LEU A 37 -12.00 9.27 10.17
C LEU A 37 -10.98 8.48 11.00
N LEU A 38 -10.79 8.86 12.27
CA LEU A 38 -9.95 8.11 13.21
C LEU A 38 -10.46 6.67 13.40
N SER A 39 -11.77 6.51 13.61
CA SER A 39 -12.40 5.19 13.77
C SER A 39 -12.21 4.32 12.52
N LEU A 40 -12.43 4.90 11.33
CA LEU A 40 -12.22 4.21 10.06
C LEU A 40 -10.76 3.82 9.83
N TYR A 41 -9.81 4.68 10.19
CA TYR A 41 -8.39 4.39 10.06
C TYR A 41 -7.95 3.26 11.00
N ARG A 42 -8.39 3.28 12.26
CA ARG A 42 -8.13 2.20 13.22
C ARG A 42 -8.67 0.86 12.72
N TYR A 43 -9.92 0.84 12.27
CA TYR A 43 -10.52 -0.34 11.67
C TYR A 43 -9.71 -0.85 10.47
N PHE A 44 -9.25 0.05 9.59
CA PHE A 44 -8.42 -0.33 8.45
C PHE A 44 -7.14 -1.03 8.89
N ILE A 45 -6.37 -0.46 9.83
CA ILE A 45 -5.11 -1.06 10.28
C ILE A 45 -5.34 -2.41 10.96
N GLN A 46 -6.35 -2.51 11.83
CA GLN A 46 -6.71 -3.77 12.50
C GLN A 46 -7.13 -4.86 11.50
N GLU A 47 -7.94 -4.51 10.50
CA GLU A 47 -8.32 -5.45 9.43
C GLU A 47 -7.11 -5.85 8.58
N TYR A 48 -6.19 -4.91 8.33
CA TYR A 48 -4.98 -5.16 7.55
C TYR A 48 -4.06 -6.17 8.25
N GLU A 49 -3.90 -6.03 9.56
CA GLU A 49 -3.17 -6.97 10.44
C GLU A 49 -3.89 -8.32 10.56
N ALA A 50 -5.19 -8.33 10.86
CA ALA A 50 -5.97 -9.56 11.04
C ALA A 50 -6.04 -10.43 9.78
N LEU A 51 -5.96 -9.82 8.59
CA LEU A 51 -5.91 -10.53 7.31
C LEU A 51 -4.48 -10.98 6.94
N GLY A 52 -3.48 -10.71 7.77
CA GLY A 52 -2.08 -11.06 7.49
C GLY A 52 -1.47 -10.26 6.32
N HIS A 53 -2.00 -9.07 6.02
CA HIS A 53 -1.46 -8.22 4.97
C HIS A 53 -0.32 -7.30 5.43
N ILE A 54 -0.08 -7.25 6.75
CA ILE A 54 1.09 -6.63 7.39
C ILE A 54 1.61 -7.55 8.47
N GLU A 55 2.91 -7.47 8.72
CA GLU A 55 3.60 -8.09 9.83
C GLU A 55 4.38 -7.03 10.59
N LEU A 56 4.44 -7.15 11.92
CA LEU A 56 5.22 -6.24 12.74
C LEU A 56 6.71 -6.56 12.58
N VAL A 57 7.53 -5.55 12.29
CA VAL A 57 8.98 -5.72 12.28
C VAL A 57 9.50 -5.75 13.72
N THR A 58 9.97 -6.90 14.18
CA THR A 58 10.48 -7.11 15.54
C THR A 58 11.97 -6.84 15.69
N ASP A 59 12.72 -6.85 14.60
CA ASP A 59 14.16 -6.64 14.61
C ASP A 59 14.49 -5.15 14.69
N ASN A 60 15.26 -4.78 15.71
CA ASN A 60 15.75 -3.41 15.89
C ASN A 60 16.83 -3.02 14.86
N ASN A 61 17.35 -3.99 14.11
CA ASN A 61 18.34 -3.74 13.07
C ASN A 61 17.61 -3.36 11.78
N GLU A 62 17.87 -2.16 11.27
CA GLU A 62 17.45 -1.83 9.92
C GLU A 62 18.23 -2.68 8.92
N PRO A 63 17.56 -3.34 7.98
CA PRO A 63 18.24 -4.09 6.94
C PRO A 63 19.03 -3.13 6.05
N SER A 64 20.05 -3.65 5.36
CA SER A 64 20.87 -2.87 4.41
C SER A 64 20.03 -2.19 3.33
N THR A 65 18.88 -2.76 3.01
CA THR A 65 17.95 -2.23 2.02
C THR A 65 16.54 -2.26 2.58
N SER A 66 15.99 -1.08 2.86
CA SER A 66 14.57 -0.92 3.16
C SER A 66 13.99 0.33 2.50
N TYR A 67 12.68 0.30 2.30
CA TYR A 67 11.94 1.42 1.76
C TYR A 67 10.62 1.59 2.49
N TYR A 68 10.43 2.77 3.07
CA TYR A 68 9.25 3.13 3.83
C TYR A 68 8.28 3.90 2.95
N LEU A 69 7.10 3.32 2.72
CA LEU A 69 6.02 3.89 1.95
C LEU A 69 5.24 4.90 2.81
N PRO A 70 5.30 6.21 2.52
CA PRO A 70 4.41 7.15 3.16
C PRO A 70 2.96 6.85 2.76
N HIS A 71 2.02 6.93 3.69
CA HIS A 71 0.62 6.67 3.40
C HIS A 71 -0.31 7.76 3.90
N HIS A 72 -1.46 7.88 3.24
CA HIS A 72 -2.51 8.80 3.63
C HIS A 72 -3.91 8.23 3.35
N GLY A 73 -4.90 8.75 4.07
CA GLY A 73 -6.29 8.39 3.91
C GLY A 73 -7.04 9.31 2.95
N ILE A 74 -7.59 8.75 1.87
CA ILE A 74 -8.58 9.41 1.01
C ILE A 74 -9.96 9.11 1.58
N PHE A 75 -10.62 10.15 2.07
CA PHE A 75 -11.97 10.07 2.63
C PHE A 75 -12.99 10.43 1.55
N LYS A 76 -13.95 9.55 1.31
CA LYS A 76 -15.06 9.75 0.37
C LYS A 76 -16.37 9.60 1.12
N THR A 77 -16.93 10.73 1.53
CA THR A 77 -18.21 10.83 2.26
C THR A 77 -19.37 10.22 1.48
N ASP A 78 -19.31 10.29 0.16
CA ASP A 78 -20.43 9.94 -0.73
C ASP A 78 -20.53 8.44 -1.01
N LYS A 79 -19.59 7.63 -0.49
CA LYS A 79 -19.60 6.17 -0.67
C LYS A 79 -20.20 5.46 0.54
N THR A 80 -21.17 4.57 0.26
CA THR A 80 -21.85 3.74 1.26
C THR A 80 -20.98 2.62 1.84
N SER A 81 -20.10 1.99 1.06
CA SER A 81 -19.40 0.75 1.47
C SER A 81 -17.91 0.90 1.76
N THR A 82 -17.25 1.99 1.34
CA THR A 82 -15.81 2.20 1.60
C THR A 82 -15.50 3.69 1.72
N LYS A 83 -15.83 4.26 2.87
CA LYS A 83 -15.65 5.68 3.18
C LYS A 83 -14.17 6.10 3.25
N LEU A 84 -13.27 5.18 3.61
CA LEU A 84 -11.82 5.42 3.69
C LEU A 84 -11.05 4.49 2.76
N ARG A 85 -10.18 5.06 1.93
CA ARG A 85 -9.13 4.32 1.19
C ARG A 85 -7.76 4.81 1.64
N VAL A 86 -6.97 3.93 2.23
CA VAL A 86 -5.56 4.21 2.50
C VAL A 86 -4.73 3.96 1.23
N VAL A 87 -3.88 4.93 0.90
CA VAL A 87 -3.00 4.90 -0.27
C VAL A 87 -1.56 4.93 0.22
N PHE A 88 -0.77 3.95 -0.20
CA PHE A 88 0.68 3.88 0.03
C PHE A 88 1.40 4.49 -1.17
N ASN A 89 2.29 5.44 -0.93
CA ASN A 89 2.96 6.21 -1.96
C ASN A 89 4.34 5.64 -2.30
N ALA A 90 4.37 4.69 -3.22
CA ALA A 90 5.61 4.13 -3.77
C ALA A 90 6.35 5.07 -4.74
N SER A 91 5.79 6.25 -5.05
CA SER A 91 6.42 7.29 -5.88
C SER A 91 7.12 8.38 -5.06
N ALA A 92 7.04 8.35 -3.73
CA ALA A 92 7.77 9.27 -2.87
C ALA A 92 9.29 9.18 -3.16
N LEU A 93 10.03 10.28 -3.06
CA LEU A 93 11.48 10.21 -3.26
C LEU A 93 12.16 9.88 -1.93
N SER A 94 13.13 8.97 -1.98
CA SER A 94 14.12 8.76 -0.92
C SER A 94 15.18 9.88 -0.92
N SER A 95 16.07 9.88 0.09
CA SER A 95 17.20 10.82 0.18
C SER A 95 18.09 10.86 -1.07
N ASN A 96 18.13 9.78 -1.84
CA ASN A 96 18.92 9.66 -3.07
C ASN A 96 18.15 10.13 -4.33
N GLY A 97 16.95 10.69 -4.16
CA GLY A 97 16.13 11.19 -5.28
C GLY A 97 15.48 10.08 -6.12
N LEU A 98 15.49 8.83 -5.65
CA LEU A 98 14.84 7.69 -6.30
C LEU A 98 13.64 7.19 -5.48
N SER A 99 12.66 6.59 -6.15
CA SER A 99 11.46 6.01 -5.55
C SER A 99 11.35 4.52 -5.88
N LEU A 100 10.59 3.77 -5.08
CA LEU A 100 10.34 2.35 -5.35
C LEU A 100 9.73 2.14 -6.75
N ASN A 101 8.69 2.91 -7.10
CA ASN A 101 8.11 2.87 -8.44
C ASN A 101 9.14 3.26 -9.52
N GLY A 102 10.03 4.20 -9.20
CA GLY A 102 11.09 4.66 -10.09
C GLY A 102 12.10 3.57 -10.46
N ILE A 103 12.32 2.59 -9.57
CA ILE A 103 13.23 1.45 -9.79
C ILE A 103 12.51 0.17 -10.24
N GLN A 104 11.18 0.18 -10.32
CA GLN A 104 10.40 -0.93 -10.86
C GLN A 104 10.35 -0.90 -12.39
N MET A 105 10.22 -2.08 -12.99
CA MET A 105 9.89 -2.25 -14.40
C MET A 105 8.43 -1.90 -14.62
N ASN A 106 8.13 -1.25 -15.74
CA ASN A 106 6.75 -1.11 -16.18
C ASN A 106 6.25 -2.49 -16.60
N GLY A 107 5.09 -2.90 -16.06
CA GLY A 107 4.40 -4.06 -16.59
C GLY A 107 4.02 -3.82 -18.05
N GLY A 108 4.31 -4.77 -18.92
CA GLY A 108 3.80 -4.77 -20.29
C GLY A 108 2.26 -4.87 -20.30
N LEU A 109 1.66 -4.60 -21.47
CA LEU A 109 0.24 -4.83 -21.69
C LEU A 109 -0.04 -6.35 -21.77
N THR A 110 -0.27 -6.98 -20.62
CA THR A 110 -0.68 -8.40 -20.55
C THR A 110 -2.19 -8.58 -20.70
N GLN A 111 -2.97 -7.51 -20.51
CA GLN A 111 -4.43 -7.56 -20.56
C GLN A 111 -4.91 -7.52 -22.01
N GLU A 112 -5.86 -8.39 -22.34
CA GLU A 112 -6.59 -8.31 -23.60
C GLU A 112 -7.36 -6.98 -23.68
N ASP A 113 -7.53 -6.50 -24.90
CA ASP A 113 -8.29 -5.29 -25.18
C ASP A 113 -9.73 -5.38 -24.62
N LEU A 114 -10.12 -4.34 -23.86
CA LEU A 114 -11.40 -4.30 -23.17
C LEU A 114 -12.57 -4.36 -24.16
N PHE A 115 -12.44 -3.78 -25.35
CA PHE A 115 -13.49 -3.82 -26.37
C PHE A 115 -13.71 -5.25 -26.87
N SER A 116 -12.63 -5.98 -27.12
CA SER A 116 -12.64 -7.40 -27.49
C SER A 116 -13.29 -8.27 -26.40
N ILE A 117 -12.96 -8.02 -25.13
CA ILE A 117 -13.61 -8.69 -23.98
C ILE A 117 -15.12 -8.42 -23.99
N MET A 118 -15.54 -7.16 -24.15
CA MET A 118 -16.94 -6.76 -24.16
C MET A 118 -17.73 -7.37 -25.33
N LEU A 119 -17.13 -7.47 -26.52
CA LEU A 119 -17.76 -8.13 -27.68
C LEU A 119 -18.02 -9.61 -27.42
N ARG A 120 -17.06 -10.34 -26.82
CA ARG A 120 -17.26 -11.75 -26.44
C ARG A 120 -18.34 -11.89 -25.37
N PHE A 121 -18.34 -11.01 -24.37
CA PHE A 121 -19.35 -10.99 -23.30
C PHE A 121 -20.77 -10.90 -23.87
N ARG A 122 -20.97 -10.08 -24.92
CA ARG A 122 -22.28 -9.90 -25.58
C ARG A 122 -22.74 -11.08 -26.44
N LYS A 123 -21.87 -12.04 -26.78
CA LYS A 123 -22.26 -13.23 -27.56
C LYS A 123 -23.05 -14.25 -26.74
N HIS A 124 -23.06 -14.14 -25.42
CA HIS A 124 -23.71 -15.09 -24.53
C HIS A 124 -25.02 -14.54 -23.98
N LYS A 125 -26.05 -15.38 -23.94
CA LYS A 125 -27.39 -15.02 -23.41
C LYS A 125 -27.38 -14.77 -21.90
N PHE A 126 -26.49 -15.43 -21.17
CA PHE A 126 -26.32 -15.30 -19.73
C PHE A 126 -24.84 -15.16 -19.41
N VAL A 127 -24.49 -14.28 -18.47
CA VAL A 127 -23.11 -14.08 -18.03
C VAL A 127 -23.06 -13.87 -16.52
N PHE A 128 -21.99 -14.38 -15.91
CA PHE A 128 -21.68 -14.19 -14.51
C PHE A 128 -20.53 -13.21 -14.37
N SER A 129 -20.65 -12.27 -13.43
CA SER A 129 -19.59 -11.35 -13.04
C SER A 129 -19.40 -11.43 -11.53
N ALA A 130 -18.14 -11.33 -11.11
CA ALA A 130 -17.76 -11.33 -9.70
C ALA A 130 -16.67 -10.29 -9.47
N ASP A 131 -16.69 -9.65 -8.30
CA ASP A 131 -15.66 -8.72 -7.85
C ASP A 131 -14.78 -9.38 -6.79
N ASN A 132 -13.51 -9.58 -7.10
CA ASN A 132 -12.52 -10.16 -6.18
C ASN A 132 -11.95 -9.06 -5.28
N ARG A 133 -12.66 -8.79 -4.19
CA ARG A 133 -12.23 -7.80 -3.18
C ARG A 133 -10.81 -8.10 -2.70
N LYS A 134 -9.95 -7.07 -2.72
CA LYS A 134 -8.57 -7.13 -2.21
C LYS A 134 -7.67 -8.16 -2.93
N MET A 135 -7.97 -8.54 -4.19
CA MET A 135 -7.26 -9.62 -4.89
C MET A 135 -5.72 -9.51 -4.86
N TYR A 136 -5.17 -8.30 -5.04
CA TYR A 136 -3.72 -8.12 -5.07
C TYR A 136 -3.04 -8.44 -3.73
N ARG A 137 -3.78 -8.34 -2.62
CA ARG A 137 -3.26 -8.64 -1.27
C ARG A 137 -3.21 -10.14 -0.98
N MET A 138 -3.81 -10.97 -1.84
CA MET A 138 -3.73 -12.43 -1.75
C MET A 138 -2.44 -12.98 -2.37
N ILE A 139 -1.62 -12.13 -2.99
CA ILE A 139 -0.35 -12.53 -3.59
C ILE A 139 0.78 -12.13 -2.65
N LEU A 140 1.47 -13.13 -2.10
CA LEU A 140 2.62 -12.91 -1.23
C LEU A 140 3.85 -12.45 -2.01
N VAL A 141 4.46 -11.36 -1.55
CA VAL A 141 5.76 -10.87 -2.03
C VAL A 141 6.89 -11.72 -1.42
N ASP A 142 7.93 -11.92 -2.22
CA ASP A 142 9.19 -12.55 -1.80
C ASP A 142 9.70 -11.97 -0.49
N ALA A 143 10.03 -12.85 0.47
CA ALA A 143 10.49 -12.44 1.80
C ALA A 143 11.68 -11.48 1.73
N GLN A 144 12.58 -11.65 0.75
CA GLN A 144 13.74 -10.79 0.56
C GLN A 144 13.40 -9.37 0.07
N GLN A 145 12.17 -9.16 -0.40
CA GLN A 145 11.73 -7.88 -0.99
C GLN A 145 10.60 -7.21 -0.19
N ARG A 146 10.12 -7.81 0.91
CA ARG A 146 9.08 -7.21 1.76
C ARG A 146 9.55 -5.92 2.41
N ASP A 147 10.84 -5.82 2.73
CA ASP A 147 11.43 -4.62 3.31
C ASP A 147 11.41 -3.41 2.36
N LEU A 148 11.12 -3.61 1.08
CA LEU A 148 10.87 -2.54 0.11
C LEU A 148 9.46 -1.94 0.24
N GLN A 149 8.60 -2.50 1.11
CA GLN A 149 7.21 -2.10 1.27
C GLN A 149 6.86 -1.81 2.74
N ARG A 150 7.84 -1.40 3.55
CA ARG A 150 7.63 -1.04 4.96
C ARG A 150 6.67 0.15 5.07
N ILE A 151 5.94 0.19 6.17
CA ILE A 151 5.06 1.31 6.51
C ILE A 151 5.30 1.68 7.97
N VAL A 152 4.90 2.87 8.39
CA VAL A 152 4.89 3.24 9.80
C VAL A 152 3.46 3.52 10.24
N TRP A 153 3.06 3.10 11.43
CA TRP A 153 1.73 3.42 11.98
C TRP A 153 1.76 3.50 13.50
N LYS A 154 0.70 4.04 14.09
CA LYS A 154 0.47 4.05 15.54
C LYS A 154 -0.99 3.77 15.84
N ASN A 155 -1.31 3.37 17.07
CA ASN A 155 -2.68 3.07 17.51
C ASN A 155 -3.38 4.30 18.13
N GLY A 156 -2.59 5.24 18.63
CA GLY A 156 -2.99 6.49 19.27
C GLY A 156 -1.97 7.59 19.01
N GLU A 157 -2.34 8.84 19.28
CA GLU A 157 -1.48 9.99 18.98
C GLU A 157 -0.15 9.97 19.73
N ASN A 158 -0.16 9.49 20.97
CA ASN A 158 1.00 9.39 21.85
C ASN A 158 1.57 7.96 21.94
N ASP A 159 1.07 7.04 21.11
CA ASP A 159 1.56 5.67 21.10
C ASP A 159 2.88 5.57 20.35
N ILE A 160 3.68 4.57 20.71
CA ILE A 160 4.94 4.25 20.03
C ILE A 160 4.63 3.92 18.56
N VAL A 161 5.45 4.47 17.66
CA VAL A 161 5.37 4.17 16.22
C VAL A 161 5.82 2.72 15.98
N LYS A 162 4.97 1.98 15.28
CA LYS A 162 5.20 0.63 14.79
C LYS A 162 5.70 0.67 13.34
N THR A 163 6.46 -0.34 12.94
CA THR A 163 6.97 -0.59 11.59
C THR A 163 6.59 -1.98 11.13
#